data_AF-A0A954PLN7-F1
#
_entry.id   AF-A0A954PLN7-F1
#
_cell.length_a   1.000
_cell.length_b   1.000
_cell.length_c   1.000
_cell.angle_alpha   90.00
_cell.angle_beta   90.00
_cell.angle_gamma   90.00
#
_symmetry.space_group_name_H-M   'P 1'
#
loop_
_entity.id
_entity.type
_entity.pdbx_description
1 polymer ?
#
loop_
_entity_poly.entity_id
_entity_poly.type
_entity_poly.pdbx_seq_one_letter_code
_entity_poly.pdbx_strand_id
1 'polypeptide(L)'
;NALFERIFSKVTEAIREGEVISKPLQEHAVPGFHPLALFFWMLMGSFPGVMILSVALTAGRGTGTKGAMEQLLAVGGVTCGVGAVMCALFYLMKMRARVIDTLVVNMVDVGEETGELDTMLYKVADTYDDEVNVMTEGLTRLIEPLLICFLGVAVGFIVISLFMPLVAMISSLA
;
A
#
# COMPACT_ATOMS: atom_id res chain seq x y z
N ASN A 1 0.79 19.32 2.33
CA ASN A 1 0.62 20.74 2.67
C ASN A 1 0.00 21.55 1.53
N ALA A 2 0.63 21.64 0.35
CA ALA A 2 0.12 22.42 -0.78
C ALA A 2 -1.32 22.08 -1.24
N LEU A 3 -1.75 20.82 -1.11
CA LEU A 3 -3.15 20.43 -1.36
C LEU A 3 -4.12 21.12 -0.38
N PHE A 4 -3.85 21.02 0.92
CA PHE A 4 -4.68 21.61 1.96
C PHE A 4 -4.74 23.14 1.81
N GLU A 5 -3.60 23.79 1.57
CA GLU A 5 -3.57 25.24 1.33
C GLU A 5 -4.46 25.66 0.14
N ARG A 6 -4.45 24.89 -0.96
CA ARG A 6 -5.33 25.15 -2.10
C ARG A 6 -6.81 24.97 -1.74
N ILE A 7 -7.15 23.90 -1.04
CA ILE A 7 -8.53 23.64 -0.59
C ILE A 7 -9.00 24.76 0.34
N PHE A 8 -8.23 25.12 1.37
CA PHE A 8 -8.58 26.18 2.32
C PHE A 8 -8.72 27.55 1.65
N SER A 9 -7.79 27.89 0.75
CA SER A 9 -7.88 29.14 -0.02
C SER A 9 -9.17 29.19 -0.84
N LYS A 10 -9.56 28.08 -1.48
CA LYS A 10 -10.77 28.02 -2.32
C LYS A 10 -12.06 27.99 -1.50
N VAL A 11 -12.07 27.31 -0.37
CA VAL A 11 -13.18 27.35 0.59
C VAL A 11 -13.38 28.77 1.11
N THR A 12 -12.29 29.48 1.43
CA THR A 12 -12.37 30.87 1.91
C THR A 12 -12.90 31.83 0.84
N GLU A 13 -12.55 31.58 -0.43
CA GLU A 13 -13.06 32.32 -1.59
C GLU A 13 -14.58 32.09 -1.76
N ALA A 14 -15.03 30.84 -1.72
CA ALA A 14 -16.46 30.50 -1.79
C ALA A 14 -17.28 31.14 -0.65
N ILE A 15 -16.76 31.14 0.58
CA ILE A 15 -17.41 31.82 1.72
C ILE A 15 -17.55 33.33 1.47
N ARG A 16 -16.56 33.96 0.84
CA ARG A 16 -16.63 35.40 0.51
C ARG A 16 -17.65 35.69 -0.59
N GLU A 17 -17.84 34.76 -1.51
CA GLU A 17 -18.76 34.89 -2.65
C GLU A 17 -20.19 34.47 -2.30
N GLY A 18 -20.40 33.86 -1.13
CA GLY A 18 -21.70 33.34 -0.70
C GLY A 18 -22.11 32.07 -1.46
N GLU A 19 -21.13 31.34 -2.02
CA GLU A 19 -21.34 30.03 -2.64
C GLU A 19 -21.22 28.90 -1.62
N VAL A 20 -21.86 27.77 -1.92
CA VAL A 20 -21.82 26.56 -1.08
C VAL A 20 -20.38 26.04 -0.90
N ILE A 21 -20.02 25.70 0.33
CA ILE A 21 -18.69 25.24 0.73
C ILE A 21 -18.39 23.83 0.20
N SER A 22 -19.44 23.04 -0.08
CA SER A 22 -19.37 21.66 -0.56
C SER A 22 -18.68 21.51 -1.94
N LYS A 23 -18.90 22.46 -2.85
CA LYS A 23 -18.32 22.46 -4.22
C LYS A 23 -16.78 22.54 -4.27
N PRO A 24 -16.11 23.56 -3.69
CA PRO A 24 -14.66 23.65 -3.72
C PRO A 24 -14.00 22.48 -2.97
N LEU A 25 -14.66 21.95 -1.94
CA LEU A 25 -14.21 20.78 -1.19
C LEU A 25 -14.14 19.52 -2.07
N GLN A 26 -15.14 19.32 -2.95
CA GLN A 26 -15.20 18.15 -3.82
C GLN A 26 -14.27 18.24 -5.03
N GLU A 27 -14.19 19.40 -5.67
CA GLU A 27 -13.46 19.57 -6.93
C GLU A 27 -11.94 19.69 -6.74
N HIS A 28 -11.48 20.24 -5.61
CA HIS A 28 -10.07 20.53 -5.37
C HIS A 28 -9.38 19.52 -4.44
N ALA A 29 -10.09 18.49 -3.96
CA ALA A 29 -9.55 17.42 -3.11
C ALA A 29 -8.74 16.34 -3.87
N VAL A 30 -8.24 16.65 -5.08
CA VAL A 30 -7.41 15.73 -5.87
C VAL A 30 -5.92 16.02 -5.67
N PRO A 31 -5.11 15.02 -5.30
CA PRO A 31 -3.67 15.21 -5.17
C PRO A 31 -3.02 15.48 -6.52
N GLY A 32 -2.22 16.54 -6.57
CA GLY A 32 -1.44 16.90 -7.77
C GLY A 32 -0.32 15.89 -8.05
N PHE A 33 0.11 15.83 -9.31
CA PHE A 33 1.24 15.01 -9.73
C PHE A 33 2.53 15.44 -9.02
N HIS A 34 3.21 14.49 -8.34
CA HIS A 34 4.51 14.75 -7.73
C HIS A 34 5.58 13.84 -8.35
N PRO A 35 6.50 14.40 -9.19
CA PRO A 35 7.48 13.59 -9.93
C PRO A 35 8.42 12.82 -9.01
N LEU A 36 8.75 13.37 -7.84
CA LEU A 36 9.59 12.68 -6.85
C LEU A 36 8.93 11.43 -6.27
N ALA A 37 7.59 11.43 -6.14
CA ALA A 37 6.87 10.29 -5.57
C ALA A 37 6.71 9.17 -6.59
N LEU A 38 6.53 9.52 -7.88
CA LEU A 38 6.61 8.56 -8.98
C LEU A 38 8.00 7.91 -9.02
N PHE A 39 9.06 8.71 -8.94
CA PHE A 39 10.44 8.20 -8.88
C PHE A 39 10.64 7.27 -7.67
N PHE A 40 10.20 7.69 -6.49
CA PHE A 40 10.32 6.91 -5.26
C PHE A 40 9.58 5.56 -5.35
N TRP A 41 8.35 5.54 -5.87
CA TRP A 41 7.59 4.30 -6.06
C TRP A 41 8.16 3.40 -7.16
N MET A 42 8.69 3.97 -8.24
CA MET A 42 9.41 3.19 -9.26
C MET A 42 10.67 2.54 -8.68
N LEU A 43 11.45 3.29 -7.91
CA LEU A 43 12.66 2.81 -7.26
C LEU A 43 12.35 1.67 -6.28
N MET A 44 11.34 1.86 -5.42
CA MET A 44 10.92 0.85 -4.45
C MET A 44 10.38 -0.42 -5.12
N GLY A 45 9.59 -0.28 -6.19
CA GLY A 45 9.10 -1.43 -6.96
C GLY A 45 10.20 -2.20 -7.70
N SER A 46 11.27 -1.50 -8.08
CA SER A 46 12.43 -2.07 -8.77
C SER A 46 13.42 -2.77 -7.83
N PHE A 47 13.43 -2.42 -6.54
CA PHE A 47 14.40 -2.86 -5.54
C PHE A 47 14.62 -4.39 -5.48
N PRO A 48 13.57 -5.24 -5.47
CA PRO A 48 13.75 -6.69 -5.49
C PRO A 48 14.48 -7.20 -6.75
N GLY A 49 14.17 -6.60 -7.91
CA GLY A 49 14.82 -6.95 -9.18
C GLY A 49 16.29 -6.54 -9.24
N VAL A 50 16.62 -5.37 -8.67
CA VAL A 50 18.01 -4.89 -8.56
C VAL A 50 18.85 -5.82 -7.67
N MET A 51 18.27 -6.34 -6.58
CA MET A 51 18.94 -7.30 -5.70
C MET A 51 19.24 -8.64 -6.40
N ILE A 52 18.32 -9.15 -7.20
CA ILE A 52 18.54 -10.39 -7.97
C ILE A 52 19.61 -10.16 -9.05
N LEU A 53 19.58 -8.99 -9.70
CA LEU A 53 20.55 -8.63 -10.73
C LEU A 53 21.97 -8.45 -10.15
N SER A 54 22.10 -7.87 -8.96
CA SER A 54 23.41 -7.70 -8.31
C SER A 54 24.05 -9.05 -7.93
N VAL A 55 23.23 -10.02 -7.48
CA VAL A 55 23.67 -11.41 -7.23
C VAL A 55 24.07 -12.10 -8.53
N ALA A 56 23.32 -11.93 -9.62
CA ALA A 56 23.67 -12.49 -10.92
C ALA A 56 25.02 -11.95 -11.44
N LEU A 57 25.26 -10.64 -11.31
CA LEU A 57 26.50 -9.98 -11.76
C LEU A 57 27.71 -10.34 -10.91
N THR A 58 27.53 -10.56 -9.60
CA THR A 58 28.62 -10.94 -8.69
C THR A 58 28.98 -12.42 -8.79
N ALA A 59 27.99 -13.30 -9.00
CA ALA A 59 28.21 -14.72 -9.28
C ALA A 59 28.97 -14.96 -10.60
N GLY A 60 28.85 -14.05 -11.56
CA GLY A 60 29.51 -14.14 -12.88
C GLY A 60 31.03 -14.04 -12.88
N ARG A 61 31.66 -13.73 -11.74
CA ARG A 61 33.14 -13.70 -11.62
C ARG A 61 33.76 -15.06 -11.25
N GLY A 62 32.99 -16.06 -10.83
CA GLY A 62 33.55 -17.22 -10.11
C GLY A 62 33.24 -18.64 -10.61
N THR A 63 32.11 -18.93 -11.27
CA THR A 63 31.67 -20.34 -11.39
C THR A 63 31.04 -20.71 -12.73
N GLY A 64 31.51 -21.83 -13.30
CA GLY A 64 31.25 -22.31 -14.67
C GLY A 64 29.89 -22.97 -14.95
N THR A 65 28.80 -22.52 -14.33
CA THR A 65 27.43 -23.02 -14.59
C THR A 65 26.60 -21.96 -15.34
N LYS A 66 26.76 -21.91 -16.67
CA LYS A 66 26.15 -20.89 -17.55
C LYS A 66 24.61 -20.85 -17.51
N GLY A 67 23.94 -21.99 -17.28
CA GLY A 67 22.47 -22.07 -17.31
C GLY A 67 21.75 -21.41 -16.13
N ALA A 68 22.29 -21.52 -14.90
CA ALA A 68 21.72 -20.86 -13.73
C ALA A 68 21.90 -19.33 -13.80
N MET A 69 22.99 -18.88 -14.43
CA MET A 69 23.29 -17.45 -14.60
C MET A 69 22.33 -16.78 -15.59
N GLU A 70 22.06 -17.42 -16.72
CA GLU A 70 21.12 -16.90 -17.72
C GLU A 70 19.71 -16.76 -17.14
N GLN A 71 19.30 -17.73 -16.32
CA GLN A 71 18.02 -17.66 -15.58
C GLN A 71 18.00 -16.52 -14.56
N LEU A 72 19.04 -16.34 -13.74
CA LEU A 72 19.11 -15.27 -12.75
C LEU A 72 19.12 -13.87 -13.38
N LEU A 73 19.82 -13.71 -14.50
CA LEU A 73 19.90 -12.43 -15.21
C LEU A 73 18.60 -12.11 -15.96
N ALA A 74 17.97 -13.11 -16.58
CA ALA A 74 16.65 -12.96 -17.18
C ALA A 74 15.56 -12.66 -16.14
N VAL A 75 15.54 -13.36 -15.01
CA VAL A 75 14.59 -13.14 -13.92
C VAL A 75 14.83 -11.78 -13.25
N GLY A 76 16.08 -11.39 -12.98
CA GLY A 76 16.43 -10.08 -12.41
C GLY A 76 16.04 -8.92 -13.33
N GLY A 77 16.28 -9.04 -14.64
CA GLY A 77 15.88 -8.03 -15.63
C GLY A 77 14.36 -7.87 -15.73
N VAL A 78 13.62 -8.99 -15.82
CA VAL A 78 12.15 -8.97 -15.92
C VAL A 78 11.51 -8.44 -14.63
N THR A 79 11.97 -8.87 -13.46
CA THR A 79 11.42 -8.40 -12.17
C THR A 79 11.71 -6.92 -11.91
N CYS A 80 12.87 -6.41 -12.33
CA CYS A 80 13.20 -4.99 -12.26
C CYS A 80 12.28 -4.14 -13.15
N GLY A 81 12.08 -4.55 -14.41
CA GLY A 81 11.24 -3.84 -15.37
C GLY A 81 9.75 -3.89 -15.00
N VAL A 82 9.24 -5.08 -14.69
CA VAL A 82 7.83 -5.27 -14.29
C VAL A 82 7.54 -4.59 -12.96
N GLY A 83 8.45 -4.68 -11.97
CA GLY A 83 8.27 -4.04 -10.67
C GLY A 83 8.19 -2.51 -10.74
N ALA A 84 9.07 -1.88 -11.53
CA ALA A 84 9.05 -0.43 -11.74
C ALA A 84 7.75 0.03 -12.43
N VAL A 85 7.33 -0.68 -13.49
CA VAL A 85 6.12 -0.34 -14.26
C VAL A 85 4.86 -0.54 -13.42
N MET A 86 4.76 -1.66 -12.69
CA MET A 86 3.61 -1.95 -11.83
C MET A 86 3.46 -0.92 -10.71
N CYS A 87 4.55 -0.54 -10.05
CA CYS A 87 4.50 0.47 -9.00
C CYS A 87 4.26 1.89 -9.54
N ALA A 88 4.74 2.21 -10.75
CA ALA A 88 4.38 3.46 -11.43
C ALA A 88 2.88 3.52 -11.74
N LEU A 89 2.32 2.45 -12.31
CA LEU A 89 0.90 2.34 -12.61
C LEU A 89 0.05 2.40 -11.34
N PHE A 90 0.50 1.76 -10.26
CA PHE A 90 -0.16 1.83 -8.95
C PHE A 90 -0.18 3.26 -8.40
N TYR A 91 0.95 3.99 -8.49
CA TYR A 91 1.01 5.39 -8.10
C TYR A 91 0.05 6.26 -8.92
N LEU A 92 0.01 6.06 -10.24
CA LEU A 92 -0.90 6.80 -11.14
C LEU A 92 -2.38 6.55 -10.81
N MET A 93 -2.75 5.30 -10.48
CA MET A 93 -4.10 5.00 -10.02
C MET A 93 -4.41 5.69 -8.69
N LYS A 94 -3.47 5.66 -7.73
CA LYS A 94 -3.67 6.26 -6.40
C LYS A 94 -3.85 7.78 -6.46
N MET A 95 -3.27 8.48 -7.45
CA MET A 95 -3.46 9.92 -7.61
C MET A 95 -4.88 10.35 -8.02
N ARG A 96 -5.71 9.43 -8.53
CA ARG A 96 -7.11 9.75 -8.84
C ARG A 96 -8.04 9.64 -7.64
N ALA A 97 -7.55 9.10 -6.52
CA ALA A 97 -8.34 9.02 -5.31
C ALA A 97 -8.49 10.42 -4.69
N ARG A 98 -9.74 10.81 -4.45
CA ARG A 98 -10.06 12.02 -3.69
C ARG A 98 -9.59 11.83 -2.25
N VAL A 99 -9.00 12.89 -1.69
CA VAL A 99 -8.55 12.87 -0.29
C VAL A 99 -9.74 12.99 0.66
N ILE A 100 -10.79 13.70 0.24
CA ILE A 100 -12.03 13.88 0.99
C ILE A 100 -13.07 12.91 0.46
N ASP A 101 -13.68 12.16 1.37
CA ASP A 101 -14.74 11.23 1.03
C ASP A 101 -16.04 11.96 0.68
N THR A 102 -16.86 11.32 -0.16
CA THR A 102 -18.15 11.83 -0.61
C THR A 102 -19.14 11.96 0.55
N LEU A 103 -19.01 11.14 1.60
CA LEU A 103 -19.79 11.26 2.83
C LEU A 103 -19.67 12.66 3.45
N VAL A 104 -18.43 13.16 3.58
CA VAL A 104 -18.15 14.47 4.18
C VAL A 104 -18.77 15.58 3.35
N VAL A 105 -18.63 15.51 2.02
CA VAL A 105 -19.19 16.52 1.10
C VAL A 105 -20.71 16.60 1.27
N ASN A 106 -21.39 15.45 1.30
CA ASN A 106 -22.86 15.41 1.40
C ASN A 106 -23.35 15.91 2.76
N MET A 107 -22.66 15.59 3.86
CA MET A 107 -23.05 16.06 5.20
C MET A 107 -22.79 17.56 5.39
N VAL A 108 -21.72 18.09 4.79
CA VAL A 108 -21.45 19.54 4.76
C VAL A 108 -22.52 20.28 3.95
N ASP A 109 -22.92 19.74 2.79
CA ASP A 109 -23.97 20.32 1.95
C ASP A 109 -25.32 20.39 2.68
N VAL A 110 -25.74 19.29 3.31
CA VAL A 110 -26.96 19.24 4.13
C VAL A 110 -26.87 20.16 5.34
N GLY A 111 -25.72 20.22 6.02
CA GLY A 111 -25.50 21.10 7.18
C GLY A 111 -25.49 22.58 6.82
N GLU A 112 -25.10 22.92 5.60
CA GLU A 112 -25.14 24.28 5.07
C GLU A 112 -26.58 24.69 4.69
N GLU A 113 -27.36 23.78 4.07
CA GLU A 113 -28.78 24.01 3.76
C GLU A 113 -29.66 24.15 5.02
N THR A 114 -29.38 23.37 6.08
CA THR A 114 -30.14 23.42 7.34
C THR A 114 -29.61 24.46 8.33
N GLY A 115 -28.42 25.03 8.09
CA GLY A 115 -27.75 25.92 9.02
C GLY A 115 -27.16 25.22 10.26
N GLU A 116 -27.13 23.88 10.27
CA GLU A 116 -26.62 23.05 11.37
C GLU A 116 -25.30 22.36 11.01
N LEU A 117 -24.37 23.11 10.43
CA LEU A 117 -23.08 22.59 9.97
C LEU A 117 -22.27 21.92 11.10
N ASP A 118 -22.31 22.48 12.32
CA ASP A 118 -21.63 21.93 13.50
C ASP A 118 -22.14 20.52 13.84
N THR A 119 -23.46 20.35 13.92
CA THR A 119 -24.11 19.06 14.19
C THR A 119 -23.76 18.02 13.13
N MET A 120 -23.73 18.40 11.85
CA MET A 120 -23.37 17.49 10.76
C MET A 120 -21.89 17.10 10.79
N LEU A 121 -20.98 18.02 11.16
CA LEU A 121 -19.56 17.70 11.33
C LEU A 121 -19.30 16.74 12.49
N TYR A 122 -20.02 16.87 13.61
CA TYR A 122 -19.98 15.88 14.69
C TYR A 122 -20.41 14.49 14.21
N LYS A 123 -21.49 14.42 13.41
CA LYS A 123 -21.97 13.14 12.86
C LYS A 123 -20.99 12.50 11.89
N VAL A 124 -20.25 13.31 11.11
CA VAL A 124 -19.14 12.81 10.27
C VAL A 124 -18.03 12.23 11.15
N ALA A 125 -17.66 12.90 12.24
CA ALA A 125 -16.64 12.39 13.16
C ALA A 125 -17.06 11.04 13.78
N ASP A 126 -18.29 10.94 14.28
CA ASP A 126 -18.83 9.70 14.84
C ASP A 126 -18.80 8.56 13.81
N THR A 127 -19.16 8.85 12.55
CA THR A 127 -19.13 7.83 11.48
C THR A 127 -17.72 7.34 11.19
N TYR A 128 -16.71 8.23 11.19
CA TYR A 128 -15.32 7.81 11.02
C TYR A 128 -14.80 7.01 12.21
N ASP A 129 -15.16 7.38 13.43
CA ASP A 129 -14.78 6.62 14.63
C ASP A 129 -15.38 5.20 14.59
N ASP A 130 -16.63 5.07 14.16
CA ASP A 130 -17.27 3.77 13.96
C ASP A 130 -16.58 2.94 12.85
N GLU A 131 -16.24 3.55 11.72
CA GLU A 131 -15.49 2.87 10.64
C GLU A 131 -14.13 2.37 11.14
N VAL A 132 -13.39 3.19 11.90
CA VAL A 132 -12.10 2.81 12.49
C VAL A 132 -12.28 1.68 13.50
N ASN A 133 -13.30 1.71 14.34
CA ASN A 133 -13.60 0.64 15.29
C ASN A 133 -13.89 -0.69 14.57
N VAL A 134 -14.70 -0.66 13.50
CA VAL A 134 -14.99 -1.86 12.71
C VAL A 134 -13.74 -2.39 12.02
N MET A 135 -12.92 -1.52 11.43
CA MET A 135 -11.67 -1.91 10.78
C MET A 135 -10.67 -2.52 11.76
N THR A 136 -10.51 -1.93 12.95
CA THR A 136 -9.57 -2.43 13.97
C THR A 136 -10.01 -3.78 14.54
N GLU A 137 -11.32 -3.96 14.77
CA GLU A 137 -11.86 -5.25 15.19
C GLU A 137 -11.66 -6.31 14.09
N GLY A 138 -11.91 -5.95 12.82
CA GLY A 138 -11.67 -6.83 11.67
C GLY A 138 -10.20 -7.23 11.52
N LEU A 139 -9.26 -6.30 11.69
CA LEU A 139 -7.83 -6.59 11.69
C LEU A 139 -7.45 -7.57 12.80
N THR A 140 -7.99 -7.38 14.01
CA THR A 140 -7.73 -8.26 15.16
C THR A 140 -8.21 -9.68 14.89
N ARG A 141 -9.42 -9.84 14.32
CA ARG A 141 -9.98 -11.14 13.91
C ARG A 141 -9.14 -11.86 12.84
N LEU A 142 -8.43 -11.11 11.99
CA LEU A 142 -7.53 -11.69 10.97
C LEU A 142 -6.15 -12.05 11.51
N ILE A 143 -5.66 -11.34 12.52
CA ILE A 143 -4.35 -11.63 13.14
C ILE A 143 -4.36 -12.99 13.84
N GLU A 144 -5.46 -13.35 14.51
CA GLU A 144 -5.59 -14.61 15.24
C GLU A 144 -5.32 -15.87 14.37
N PRO A 145 -5.99 -16.09 13.22
CA PRO A 145 -5.70 -17.25 12.37
C PRO A 145 -4.32 -17.17 11.72
N LEU A 146 -3.80 -15.96 11.46
CA LEU A 146 -2.47 -15.77 10.89
C LEU A 146 -1.38 -16.26 11.86
N LEU A 147 -1.52 -15.96 13.16
CA LEU A 147 -0.61 -16.45 14.20
C LEU A 147 -0.64 -17.98 14.32
N ILE A 148 -1.81 -18.60 14.26
CA ILE A 148 -1.95 -20.07 14.28
C ILE A 148 -1.29 -20.70 13.05
N CYS A 149 -1.52 -20.14 11.86
CA CYS A 149 -0.89 -20.60 10.62
C CYS A 149 0.64 -20.48 10.68
N PHE A 150 1.15 -19.35 11.15
CA PHE A 150 2.59 -19.12 11.33
C PHE A 150 3.22 -20.12 12.32
N LEU A 151 2.57 -20.35 13.47
CA LEU A 151 3.02 -21.33 14.45
C LEU A 151 3.01 -22.75 13.85
N GLY A 152 1.96 -23.11 13.10
CA GLY A 152 1.87 -24.40 12.42
C GLY A 152 3.01 -24.63 11.42
N VAL A 153 3.33 -23.63 10.61
CA VAL A 153 4.47 -23.69 9.67
C VAL A 153 5.80 -23.78 10.41
N ALA A 154 5.99 -22.99 11.48
CA ALA A 154 7.23 -23.00 12.26
C ALA A 154 7.46 -24.37 12.91
N VAL A 155 6.43 -24.95 13.54
CA VAL A 155 6.51 -26.29 14.15
C VAL A 155 6.71 -27.36 13.07
N GLY A 156 5.99 -27.28 11.95
CA GLY A 156 6.15 -28.21 10.83
C GLY A 156 7.58 -28.20 10.25
N PHE A 157 8.18 -27.01 10.11
CA PHE A 157 9.56 -26.87 9.65
C PHE A 157 10.57 -27.54 10.61
N ILE A 158 10.37 -27.39 11.92
CA ILE A 158 11.22 -28.04 12.94
C ILE A 158 11.11 -29.56 12.82
N VAL A 159 9.89 -30.09 12.71
CA VAL A 159 9.66 -31.54 12.60
C VAL A 159 10.33 -32.12 11.36
N ILE A 160 10.15 -31.49 10.19
CA ILE A 160 10.79 -31.95 8.94
C ILE A 160 12.32 -31.91 9.06
N SER A 161 12.87 -30.84 9.64
CA SER A 161 14.31 -30.68 9.84
C SER A 161 14.92 -31.74 10.75
N LEU A 162 14.15 -32.26 11.71
CA LEU A 162 14.60 -33.33 12.61
C LEU A 162 14.37 -34.74 12.04
N PHE A 163 13.28 -34.96 11.30
CA PHE A 163 12.95 -36.28 10.74
C PHE A 163 13.87 -36.66 9.57
N MET A 164 14.19 -35.72 8.67
CA MET A 164 15.06 -35.98 7.51
C MET A 164 16.42 -36.60 7.90
N PRO A 165 17.20 -36.04 8.85
CA PRO A 165 18.48 -36.63 9.26
C PRO A 165 18.29 -37.96 10.01
N LEU A 166 17.21 -38.12 10.77
CA LEU A 166 16.94 -39.37 11.50
C LEU A 166 16.70 -40.54 10.52
N VAL A 167 15.89 -40.32 9.49
CA VAL A 167 15.65 -41.32 8.43
C VAL A 167 16.95 -41.64 7.68
N ALA A 168 17.77 -40.62 7.38
CA ALA A 168 19.06 -40.84 6.73
C ALA A 168 19.98 -41.74 7.58
N MET A 169 20.04 -41.51 8.90
CA MET A 169 20.84 -42.33 9.82
C MET A 169 20.33 -43.78 9.88
N ILE A 170 19.02 -44.01 9.97
CA ILE A 170 18.45 -45.37 9.96
C ILE A 170 18.77 -46.08 8.63
N SER A 171 18.62 -45.40 7.50
CA SER A 171 18.89 -46.00 6.18
C SER A 171 20.36 -46.34 5.94
N SER A 172 21.28 -45.64 6.61
CA SER A 172 22.72 -45.94 6.52
C SER A 172 23.16 -47.16 7.36
N LEU A 173 22.30 -47.60 8.27
CA LEU A 173 22.54 -48.71 9.20
C LEU A 173 21.84 -50.03 8.78
N ALA A 174 20.84 -49.95 7.90
CA ALA A 174 20.14 -51.10 7.31
C ALA A 174 20.81 -51.53 5.99
#